data_AF-A0A2N5XLR0-F1
#
_entry.id   AF-A0A2N5XLR0-F1
#
_cell.length_a   1.000
_cell.length_b   1.000
_cell.length_c   1.000
_cell.angle_alpha   90.00
_cell.angle_beta   90.00
_cell.angle_gamma   90.00
#
_symmetry.space_group_name_H-M   'P 1'
#
loop_
_entity.id
_entity.type
_entity.pdbx_description
1 polymer ?
#
loop_
_entity_poly.entity_id
_entity_poly.type
_entity_poly.pdbx_seq_one_letter_code
_entity_poly.pdbx_strand_id
1 'polypeptide(L)'
;MSNTPISDKNISNNKRPHSNERDLKNPQSGKAAIMALRKKPRSKFQKNQPNSEKNERAGGAKNDCLDHVSIGLLQSACSRVQVTIGKQFNSWHDLIGSAHTIKLLIGLGDREFGHGVERQGHLLALVCLAVIAEKALRDPELISHPGAYFRAMIDRAGDEQLNLTKSLHGLCSKPVR
;
A
#
# COMPACT_ATOMS: atom_id res chain seq x y z
N MET A 1 -48.73 -45.91 -10.33
CA MET A 1 -47.66 -46.64 -11.06
C MET A 1 -46.79 -45.61 -11.77
N SER A 2 -45.55 -45.57 -11.30
CA SER A 2 -44.26 -44.97 -11.73
C SER A 2 -44.16 -43.95 -12.88
N ASN A 3 -43.34 -42.92 -12.59
CA ASN A 3 -43.01 -41.69 -13.32
C ASN A 3 -42.16 -41.81 -14.60
N THR A 4 -42.31 -40.76 -15.42
CA THR A 4 -41.47 -40.11 -16.45
C THR A 4 -40.00 -40.58 -16.65
N PRO A 5 -39.54 -40.82 -17.91
CA PRO A 5 -38.12 -40.94 -18.21
C PRO A 5 -37.47 -39.60 -18.57
N ILE A 6 -36.40 -39.28 -17.83
CA ILE A 6 -35.49 -38.16 -18.02
C ILE A 6 -34.60 -38.43 -19.25
N SER A 7 -34.42 -37.42 -20.10
CA SER A 7 -33.43 -37.42 -21.18
C SER A 7 -32.41 -36.32 -20.89
N ASP A 8 -31.12 -36.67 -20.74
CA ASP A 8 -30.03 -35.69 -20.83
C ASP A 8 -28.66 -36.33 -21.13
N LYS A 9 -28.02 -35.75 -22.15
CA LYS A 9 -26.58 -35.41 -22.35
C LYS A 9 -25.50 -36.50 -22.49
N ASN A 10 -25.22 -36.82 -23.76
CA ASN A 10 -24.02 -36.45 -24.55
C ASN A 10 -22.65 -36.39 -23.84
N ILE A 11 -21.78 -37.38 -24.12
CA ILE A 11 -20.34 -37.37 -23.80
C ILE A 11 -19.51 -37.86 -25.01
N SER A 12 -18.39 -37.16 -25.21
CA SER A 12 -17.11 -37.62 -25.81
C SER A 12 -16.94 -37.62 -27.34
N ASN A 13 -16.08 -36.70 -27.82
CA ASN A 13 -14.64 -36.91 -28.13
C ASN A 13 -14.26 -36.07 -29.36
N ASN A 14 -13.15 -35.31 -29.32
CA ASN A 14 -12.49 -34.93 -30.57
C ASN A 14 -10.97 -34.75 -30.40
N LYS A 15 -10.24 -35.78 -30.82
CA LYS A 15 -8.81 -35.71 -31.17
C LYS A 15 -8.71 -35.00 -32.53
N ARG A 16 -7.82 -34.01 -32.67
CA ARG A 16 -7.43 -33.48 -33.99
C ARG A 16 -5.92 -33.66 -34.21
N PRO A 17 -5.48 -34.29 -35.31
CA PRO A 17 -4.09 -34.34 -35.72
C PRO A 17 -3.69 -33.10 -36.54
N HIS A 18 -2.37 -33.00 -36.72
CA HIS A 18 -1.58 -31.85 -37.14
C HIS A 18 -1.36 -31.78 -38.67
N SER A 19 -0.96 -30.58 -39.13
CA SER A 19 -0.25 -30.20 -40.38
C SER A 19 -1.06 -29.75 -41.61
N ASN A 20 -0.76 -28.53 -42.08
CA ASN A 20 -0.19 -28.28 -43.42
C ASN A 20 0.40 -26.87 -43.55
N GLU A 21 1.50 -26.82 -44.32
CA GLU A 21 2.47 -25.75 -44.59
C GLU A 21 1.90 -24.45 -45.17
N ARG A 22 2.63 -23.33 -45.04
CA ARG A 22 2.78 -22.33 -46.13
C ARG A 22 4.15 -21.65 -46.12
N ASP A 23 4.73 -21.66 -47.31
CA ASP A 23 6.02 -21.11 -47.71
C ASP A 23 5.88 -19.67 -48.28
N LEU A 24 6.98 -18.92 -48.18
CA LEU A 24 7.42 -17.62 -48.73
C LEU A 24 6.45 -16.69 -49.53
N LYS A 25 6.48 -15.39 -49.20
CA LYS A 25 6.86 -14.21 -50.06
C LYS A 25 6.20 -12.87 -49.61
N ASN A 26 7.01 -11.84 -49.39
CA ASN A 26 6.64 -10.40 -49.44
C ASN A 26 6.82 -9.91 -50.92
N PRO A 27 6.48 -8.68 -51.39
CA PRO A 27 5.77 -7.52 -50.82
C PRO A 27 4.67 -6.88 -51.72
N GLN A 28 3.75 -6.05 -51.18
CA GLN A 28 3.31 -4.77 -51.80
C GLN A 28 2.16 -4.06 -51.06
N SER A 29 2.39 -2.76 -50.81
CA SER A 29 1.50 -1.61 -51.08
C SER A 29 0.02 -1.63 -50.66
N GLY A 30 -0.38 -0.57 -49.93
CA GLY A 30 -1.57 0.19 -50.35
C GLY A 30 -2.75 0.31 -49.38
N LYS A 31 -2.64 1.28 -48.45
CA LYS A 31 -3.68 2.19 -47.93
C LYS A 31 -4.95 1.65 -47.23
N ALA A 32 -5.31 2.44 -46.21
CA ALA A 32 -6.65 2.67 -45.64
C ALA A 32 -7.19 1.67 -44.61
N ALA A 33 -6.78 1.88 -43.35
CA ALA A 33 -7.65 1.68 -42.19
C ALA A 33 -7.35 2.74 -41.13
N ILE A 34 -7.71 4.00 -41.42
CA ILE A 34 -7.99 4.96 -40.34
C ILE A 34 -9.37 4.57 -39.83
N MET A 35 -9.43 3.81 -38.73
CA MET A 35 -10.59 3.78 -37.84
C MET A 35 -10.23 3.09 -36.50
N ALA A 36 -10.62 3.78 -35.42
CA ALA A 36 -10.78 3.30 -34.05
C ALA A 36 -9.54 2.97 -33.20
N LEU A 37 -9.01 3.98 -32.49
CA LEU A 37 -8.35 3.75 -31.20
C LEU A 37 -8.88 4.72 -30.14
N ARG A 38 -9.89 4.26 -29.39
CA ARG A 38 -10.25 4.80 -28.08
C ARG A 38 -9.81 3.77 -27.03
N LYS A 39 -8.65 3.94 -26.38
CA LYS A 39 -8.36 3.31 -25.09
C LYS A 39 -7.21 3.98 -24.33
N LYS A 40 -7.47 4.15 -23.03
CA LYS A 40 -6.75 4.88 -21.97
C LYS A 40 -5.24 4.56 -21.88
N PRO A 41 -4.41 5.49 -21.35
CA PRO A 41 -2.99 5.25 -21.17
C PRO A 41 -2.75 4.16 -20.10
N ARG A 42 -2.21 3.02 -20.51
CA ARG A 42 -1.50 2.08 -19.63
C ARG A 42 -0.21 2.77 -19.18
N SER A 43 -0.12 3.15 -17.91
CA SER A 43 1.15 3.48 -17.29
C SER A 43 2.05 2.24 -17.33
N LYS A 44 3.17 2.36 -18.04
CA LYS A 44 4.22 1.36 -18.12
C LYS A 44 4.96 1.36 -16.78
N PHE A 45 4.90 0.25 -16.06
CA PHE A 45 5.86 -0.04 -15.00
C PHE A 45 7.24 -0.17 -15.65
N GLN A 46 8.10 0.83 -15.48
CA GLN A 46 9.50 0.76 -15.83
C GLN A 46 10.30 0.37 -14.58
N LYS A 47 10.76 -0.87 -14.58
CA LYS A 47 11.81 -1.39 -13.70
C LYS A 47 13.11 -0.77 -14.18
N ASN A 48 13.62 0.24 -13.47
CA ASN A 48 15.03 0.64 -13.56
C ASN A 48 15.59 0.66 -12.14
N GLN A 49 16.41 -0.35 -11.82
CA GLN A 49 17.49 -0.16 -10.85
C GLN A 49 18.57 0.69 -11.53
N PRO A 50 19.26 1.54 -10.75
CA PRO A 50 20.69 1.52 -10.85
C PRO A 50 21.37 1.34 -9.49
N ASN A 51 22.60 0.89 -9.64
CA ASN A 51 23.55 0.38 -8.67
C ASN A 51 24.02 1.44 -7.67
N SER A 52 24.49 0.95 -6.52
CA SER A 52 25.11 1.70 -5.42
C SER A 52 26.15 2.72 -5.86
N GLU A 53 26.17 3.88 -5.20
CA GLU A 53 27.39 4.49 -4.67
C GLU A 53 27.11 5.68 -3.74
N LYS A 54 27.43 5.46 -2.47
CA LYS A 54 28.05 6.36 -1.46
C LYS A 54 27.53 7.81 -1.24
N ASN A 55 27.33 8.02 0.06
CA ASN A 55 27.62 9.21 0.87
C ASN A 55 26.62 10.36 0.93
N GLU A 56 26.09 10.49 2.15
CA GLU A 56 25.93 11.74 2.90
C GLU A 56 25.09 12.82 2.25
N ARG A 57 23.78 12.74 2.52
CA ARG A 57 22.96 13.89 2.93
C ARG A 57 21.75 13.37 3.71
N ALA A 58 21.99 13.03 4.97
CA ALA A 58 20.99 13.24 6.01
C ALA A 58 20.81 14.75 6.18
N GLY A 59 20.07 15.37 5.27
CA GLY A 59 19.90 16.81 5.17
C GLY A 59 18.46 17.19 5.47
N GLY A 60 18.17 17.35 6.77
CA GLY A 60 17.03 18.06 7.35
C GLY A 60 15.80 18.25 6.46
N ALA A 61 15.02 17.19 6.26
CA ALA A 61 13.59 17.39 5.98
C ALA A 61 13.00 18.01 7.25
N LYS A 62 12.49 19.22 7.11
CA LYS A 62 11.98 20.07 8.19
C LYS A 62 11.03 19.28 9.09
N ASN A 63 11.40 19.17 10.36
CA ASN A 63 10.66 18.42 11.37
C ASN A 63 9.44 19.19 11.90
N ASP A 64 9.01 20.27 11.24
CA ASP A 64 7.88 21.11 11.67
C ASP A 64 6.60 20.28 11.94
N CYS A 65 6.42 19.16 11.21
CA CYS A 65 5.30 18.23 11.43
C CYS A 65 5.43 17.40 12.73
N LEU A 66 6.66 17.09 13.16
CA LEU A 66 6.98 16.38 14.40
C LEU A 66 7.18 17.29 15.61
N ASP A 67 7.51 18.57 15.41
CA ASP A 67 7.82 19.51 16.48
C ASP A 67 6.66 19.69 17.48
N HIS A 68 5.44 19.41 17.05
CA HIS A 68 4.24 19.45 17.89
C HIS A 68 3.76 18.08 18.40
N VAL A 69 4.46 16.99 18.04
CA VAL A 69 4.09 15.62 18.44
C VAL A 69 4.97 15.17 19.59
N SER A 70 4.39 15.13 20.79
CA SER A 70 5.05 14.55 21.97
C SER A 70 4.81 13.04 22.05
N ILE A 71 5.76 12.32 22.65
CA ILE A 71 5.63 10.87 22.89
C ILE A 71 4.37 10.55 23.74
N GLY A 72 4.05 11.40 24.72
CA GLY A 72 2.85 11.24 25.55
C GLY A 72 1.54 11.43 24.78
N LEU A 73 1.52 12.31 23.76
CA LEU A 73 0.37 12.45 22.87
C LEU A 73 0.19 11.19 22.01
N LEU A 74 1.29 10.64 21.50
CA LEU A 74 1.27 9.40 20.73
C LEU A 74 0.82 8.22 21.60
N GLN A 75 1.31 8.13 22.83
CA GLN A 75 0.90 7.11 23.80
C GLN A 75 -0.60 7.17 24.08
N SER A 76 -1.15 8.38 24.25
CA SER A 76 -2.57 8.55 24.52
C SER A 76 -3.44 8.25 23.28
N ALA A 77 -2.98 8.64 22.10
CA ALA A 77 -3.70 8.42 20.84
C ALA A 77 -3.69 6.94 20.41
N CYS A 78 -2.55 6.27 20.53
CA CYS A 78 -2.32 4.90 20.05
C CYS A 78 -2.50 3.85 21.17
N SER A 79 -3.55 3.99 21.98
CA SER A 79 -3.80 3.11 23.11
C SER A 79 -4.24 1.71 22.68
N ARG A 80 -5.05 1.58 21.61
CA ARG A 80 -5.50 0.27 21.10
C ARG A 80 -4.32 -0.52 20.55
N VAL A 81 -3.44 0.13 19.80
CA VAL A 81 -2.21 -0.49 19.29
C VAL A 81 -1.36 -1.04 20.43
N GLN A 82 -1.14 -0.24 21.49
CA GLN A 82 -0.33 -0.66 22.65
C GLN A 82 -0.90 -1.90 23.35
N VAL A 83 -2.23 -1.93 23.52
CA VAL A 83 -2.93 -3.11 24.08
C VAL A 83 -2.77 -4.32 23.17
N THR A 84 -2.94 -4.16 21.85
CA THR A 84 -2.85 -5.26 20.90
C THR A 84 -1.45 -5.85 20.79
N ILE A 85 -0.40 -5.03 20.82
CA ILE A 85 0.99 -5.50 20.75
C ILE A 85 1.57 -5.88 22.12
N GLY A 86 0.87 -5.55 23.22
CA GLY A 86 1.33 -5.78 24.59
C GLY A 86 2.55 -4.95 25.00
N LYS A 87 2.77 -3.79 24.39
CA LYS A 87 3.89 -2.88 24.69
C LYS A 87 3.41 -1.45 24.81
N GLN A 88 3.99 -0.69 25.73
CA GLN A 88 3.73 0.73 25.89
C GLN A 88 4.77 1.58 25.16
N PHE A 89 4.35 2.74 24.66
CA PHE A 89 5.23 3.69 23.97
C PHE A 89 5.74 4.75 24.96
N ASN A 90 6.62 4.33 25.87
CA ASN A 90 7.19 5.23 26.89
C ASN A 90 8.31 6.10 26.32
N SER A 91 8.99 5.62 25.28
CA SER A 91 10.06 6.34 24.58
C SER A 91 9.98 6.13 23.06
N TRP A 92 10.66 7.00 22.31
CA TRP A 92 10.82 6.83 20.87
C TRP A 92 11.54 5.53 20.51
N HIS A 93 12.45 5.05 21.36
CA HIS A 93 13.12 3.76 21.17
C HIS A 93 12.15 2.57 21.29
N ASP A 94 11.17 2.64 22.20
CA ASP A 94 10.15 1.60 22.33
C ASP A 94 9.27 1.53 21.08
N LEU A 95 8.96 2.69 20.49
CA LEU A 95 8.24 2.78 19.23
C LEU A 95 9.05 2.17 18.07
N ILE A 96 10.32 2.54 17.94
CA ILE A 96 11.24 1.96 16.94
C ILE A 96 11.33 0.43 17.10
N GLY A 97 11.52 -0.04 18.33
CA GLY A 97 11.60 -1.48 18.64
C GLY A 97 10.28 -2.24 18.42
N SER A 98 9.15 -1.53 18.39
CA SER A 98 7.83 -2.10 18.11
C SER A 98 7.42 -1.97 16.64
N ALA A 99 8.18 -1.24 15.82
CA ALA A 99 7.83 -0.92 14.44
C ALA A 99 7.60 -2.16 13.58
N HIS A 100 8.43 -3.21 13.75
CA HIS A 100 8.27 -4.46 13.01
C HIS A 100 6.93 -5.15 13.35
N THR A 101 6.60 -5.23 14.63
CA THR A 101 5.32 -5.79 15.10
C THR A 101 4.13 -5.01 14.57
N ILE A 102 4.19 -3.67 14.59
CA ILE A 102 3.11 -2.81 14.09
C ILE A 102 2.94 -2.99 12.58
N LYS A 103 4.02 -3.09 11.80
CA LYS A 103 3.97 -3.38 10.36
C LYS A 103 3.26 -4.70 10.07
N LEU A 104 3.61 -5.76 10.81
CA LEU A 104 2.96 -7.07 10.67
C LEU A 104 1.46 -6.99 11.01
N LEU A 105 1.11 -6.27 12.08
CA LEU A 105 -0.28 -6.12 12.54
C LEU A 105 -1.20 -5.54 11.45
N ILE A 106 -0.73 -4.56 10.68
CA ILE A 106 -1.51 -3.94 9.60
C ILE A 106 -1.21 -4.52 8.21
N GLY A 107 -0.31 -5.49 8.10
CA GLY A 107 0.12 -6.05 6.81
C GLY A 107 0.86 -5.08 5.91
N LEU A 108 1.63 -4.14 6.48
CA LEU A 108 2.44 -3.18 5.72
C LEU A 108 3.86 -3.71 5.49
N GLY A 109 4.31 -3.72 4.24
CA GLY A 109 5.60 -4.27 3.87
C GLY A 109 6.78 -3.33 4.13
N ASP A 110 7.99 -3.89 4.27
CA ASP A 110 9.21 -3.11 4.51
C ASP A 110 9.52 -2.10 3.39
N ARG A 111 9.16 -2.44 2.14
CA ARG A 111 9.35 -1.55 1.00
C ARG A 111 8.51 -0.28 1.11
N GLU A 112 7.27 -0.41 1.59
CA GLU A 112 6.35 0.71 1.75
C GLU A 112 6.80 1.60 2.89
N PHE A 113 7.24 1.00 4.00
CA PHE A 113 7.81 1.73 5.12
C PHE A 113 9.11 2.45 4.74
N GLY A 114 10.02 1.77 4.04
CA GLY A 114 11.30 2.31 3.57
C GLY A 114 11.11 3.56 2.72
N HIS A 115 10.14 3.56 1.80
CA HIS A 115 9.76 4.75 1.04
C HIS A 115 9.37 5.93 1.95
N GLY A 116 8.63 5.68 3.04
CA GLY A 116 8.30 6.72 4.02
C GLY A 116 9.53 7.28 4.71
N VAL A 117 10.46 6.39 5.11
CA VAL A 117 11.72 6.78 5.74
C VAL A 117 12.59 7.62 4.80
N GLU A 118 12.69 7.24 3.53
CA GLU A 118 13.47 7.95 2.51
C GLU A 118 12.91 9.35 2.24
N ARG A 119 11.58 9.52 2.22
CA ARG A 119 10.96 10.81 1.89
C ARG A 119 10.87 11.78 3.07
N GLN A 120 10.61 11.25 4.27
CA GLN A 120 10.22 12.08 5.42
C GLN A 120 11.06 11.85 6.68
N GLY A 121 11.99 10.89 6.63
CA GLY A 121 12.77 10.48 7.78
C GLY A 121 12.07 9.41 8.63
N HIS A 122 12.89 8.78 9.48
CA HIS A 122 12.50 7.58 10.21
C HIS A 122 11.40 7.82 11.24
N LEU A 123 11.52 8.90 12.03
CA LEU A 123 10.57 9.19 13.10
C LEU A 123 9.18 9.53 12.56
N LEU A 124 9.07 10.32 11.49
CA LEU A 124 7.78 10.65 10.90
C LEU A 124 7.09 9.41 10.33
N ALA A 125 7.84 8.58 9.61
CA ALA A 125 7.34 7.30 9.11
C ALA A 125 6.82 6.40 10.24
N LEU A 126 7.49 6.35 11.39
CA LEU A 126 7.04 5.59 12.56
C LEU A 126 5.77 6.15 13.20
N VAL A 127 5.66 7.46 13.35
CA VAL A 127 4.45 8.10 13.87
C VAL A 127 3.27 7.83 12.94
N CYS A 128 3.46 8.01 11.63
CA CYS A 128 2.44 7.69 10.63
C CYS A 128 2.02 6.21 10.70
N LEU A 129 2.98 5.30 10.85
CA LEU A 129 2.72 3.87 11.01
C LEU A 129 1.83 3.58 12.23
N ALA A 130 2.16 4.16 13.39
CA ALA A 130 1.39 3.97 14.62
C ALA A 130 -0.04 4.54 14.50
N VAL A 131 -0.20 5.71 13.88
CA VAL A 131 -1.50 6.34 13.63
C VAL A 131 -2.37 5.48 12.72
N ILE A 132 -1.79 4.89 11.67
CA ILE A 132 -2.53 4.03 10.74
C ILE A 132 -2.95 2.74 11.42
N ALA A 133 -2.07 2.13 12.21
CA ALA A 133 -2.42 0.95 13.00
C ALA A 133 -3.55 1.24 13.97
N GLU A 134 -3.52 2.36 14.68
CA GLU A 134 -4.60 2.74 15.58
C GLU A 134 -5.92 2.93 14.82
N LYS A 135 -5.90 3.63 13.69
CA LYS A 135 -7.10 3.82 12.87
C LYS A 135 -7.63 2.51 12.30
N ALA A 136 -6.75 1.62 11.84
CA ALA A 136 -7.14 0.32 11.28
C ALA A 136 -7.76 -0.60 12.34
N LEU A 137 -7.28 -0.56 13.58
CA LEU A 137 -7.87 -1.31 14.68
C LEU A 137 -9.21 -0.73 15.16
N ARG A 138 -9.40 0.59 15.03
CA ARG A 138 -10.65 1.24 15.43
C ARG A 138 -11.76 1.07 14.40
N ASP A 139 -11.44 1.30 13.13
CA ASP A 139 -12.39 1.29 12.02
C ASP A 139 -11.79 0.50 10.83
N PRO A 140 -11.86 -0.85 10.86
CA PRO A 140 -11.24 -1.69 9.84
C PRO A 140 -11.79 -1.42 8.42
N GLU A 141 -13.06 -1.04 8.31
CA GLU A 141 -13.70 -0.77 7.01
C GLU A 141 -13.15 0.49 6.32
N LEU A 142 -12.66 1.48 7.09
CA LEU A 142 -12.14 2.74 6.56
C LEU A 142 -10.71 2.60 6.00
N ILE A 143 -9.94 1.60 6.44
CA ILE A 143 -8.58 1.36 5.96
C ILE A 143 -8.52 0.00 5.27
N SER A 144 -9.12 -0.07 4.08
CA SER A 144 -9.10 -1.29 3.26
C SER A 144 -7.70 -1.61 2.71
N HIS A 145 -6.83 -0.60 2.58
CA HIS A 145 -5.47 -0.74 2.02
C HIS A 145 -4.43 0.08 2.84
N PRO A 146 -3.87 -0.48 3.92
CA PRO A 146 -2.95 0.22 4.82
C PRO A 146 -1.71 0.83 4.14
N GLY A 147 -1.09 0.11 3.19
CA GLY A 147 0.09 0.60 2.45
C GLY A 147 -0.21 1.81 1.55
N ALA A 148 -1.36 1.81 0.87
CA ALA A 148 -1.79 2.94 0.04
C ALA A 148 -2.10 4.18 0.91
N TYR A 149 -2.73 3.95 2.07
CA TYR A 149 -3.01 5.01 3.03
C TYR A 149 -1.73 5.58 3.64
N PHE A 150 -0.76 4.72 3.98
CA PHE A 150 0.56 5.14 4.46
C PHE A 150 1.26 6.03 3.45
N ARG A 151 1.33 5.61 2.19
CA ARG A 151 1.95 6.45 1.15
C ARG A 151 1.25 7.80 1.01
N ALA A 152 -0.09 7.83 0.99
CA ALA A 152 -0.84 9.08 0.94
C ALA A 152 -0.58 9.99 2.15
N MET A 153 -0.36 9.41 3.35
CA MET A 153 -0.01 10.17 4.55
C MET A 153 1.41 10.77 4.44
N ILE A 154 2.37 9.97 3.98
CA ILE A 154 3.77 10.41 3.73
C ILE A 154 3.83 11.51 2.67
N ASP A 155 3.06 11.39 1.59
CA ASP A 155 3.02 12.38 0.52
C ASP A 155 2.44 13.70 1.04
N ARG A 156 1.34 13.65 1.81
CA ARG A 156 0.73 14.83 2.46
C ARG A 156 1.66 15.51 3.46
N ALA A 157 2.53 14.75 4.12
CA ALA A 157 3.52 15.34 5.03
C ALA A 157 4.54 16.19 4.28
N GLY A 158 4.89 15.81 3.04
CA GLY A 158 5.84 16.55 2.21
C GLY A 158 5.27 17.83 1.62
N ASP A 159 3.95 17.88 1.42
CA ASP A 159 3.24 19.04 0.90
C ASP A 159 2.81 20.03 2.03
N GLU A 160 3.28 19.83 3.27
CA GLU A 160 2.85 20.56 4.49
C GLU A 160 1.33 20.47 4.78
N GLN A 161 0.63 19.55 4.12
CA GLN A 161 -0.82 19.35 4.27
C GLN A 161 -1.16 18.38 5.41
N LEU A 162 -0.17 17.74 6.03
CA LEU A 162 -0.40 16.80 7.12
C LEU A 162 -0.33 17.48 8.48
N ASN A 163 -1.49 17.67 9.10
CA ASN A 163 -1.57 18.07 10.49
C ASN A 163 -1.68 16.84 11.40
N LEU A 164 -0.52 16.28 11.79
CA LEU A 164 -0.44 15.11 12.68
C LEU A 164 -1.07 15.40 14.05
N THR A 165 -0.83 16.59 14.60
CA THR A 165 -1.38 17.01 15.89
C THR A 165 -2.91 16.94 15.90
N LYS A 166 -3.58 17.49 14.88
CA LYS A 166 -5.05 17.35 14.73
C LYS A 166 -5.49 15.90 14.62
N SER A 167 -4.73 15.07 13.89
CA SER A 167 -5.05 13.64 13.72
C SER A 167 -4.94 12.86 15.03
N LEU A 168 -3.89 13.11 15.82
CA LEU A 168 -3.66 12.48 17.12
C LEU A 168 -4.69 12.95 18.16
N HIS A 169 -4.97 14.25 18.25
CA HIS A 169 -6.03 14.77 19.12
C HIS A 169 -7.39 14.18 18.77
N GLY A 170 -7.71 14.04 17.47
CA GLY A 170 -8.94 13.38 17.04
C GLY A 170 -9.05 11.91 17.46
N LEU A 171 -7.92 11.22 17.63
CA LEU A 171 -7.88 9.85 18.16
C LEU A 171 -8.01 9.82 19.69
N CYS A 172 -7.42 10.78 20.41
CA CYS A 172 -7.59 10.92 21.86
C CYS A 172 -9.04 11.24 22.23
N SER A 173 -9.72 12.11 21.47
CA SER A 173 -11.09 12.54 21.77
C SER A 173 -12.16 11.48 21.49
N LYS A 174 -11.83 10.44 20.73
CA LYS A 174 -12.73 9.29 20.52
C LYS A 174 -12.32 8.20 21.51
N PRO A 175 -13.02 8.01 22.63
CA PRO A 175 -12.69 6.94 23.54
C PRO A 175 -12.84 5.59 22.83
N VAL A 176 -11.89 4.72 23.10
CA VAL A 176 -11.87 3.31 22.75
C VAL A 176 -13.11 2.68 23.40
N ARG A 177 -14.22 2.55 22.65
CA ARG A 177 -15.36 1.72 23.02
C ARG A 177 -14.97 0.24 22.96
#